data_AF-A0A851DAN5-F1
#
_entry.id   AF-A0A851DAN5-F1
#
_cell.length_a   1.000
_cell.length_b   1.000
_cell.length_c   1.000
_cell.angle_alpha   90.00
_cell.angle_beta   90.00
_cell.angle_gamma   90.00
#
_symmetry.space_group_name_H-M   'P 1'
#
loop_
_entity.id
_entity.type
_entity.pdbx_description
1 polymer ?
#
loop_
_entity_poly.entity_id
_entity_poly.type
_entity_poly.pdbx_seq_one_letter_code
_entity_poly.pdbx_strand_id
1 'polypeptide(L)'
;VDPNRGLQPLRGSLRLLCKASGFSFTNYATIWVREAPGKGLEYVAGIDNDGYPRYAPSVKGCFSISRDNTQSTVTLQMSSLRADDTATYYC
;
A
#
# COMPACT_ATOMS: atom_id res chain seq x y z
N VAL A 1 -33.99 -0.64 -7.08
CA VAL A 1 -32.93 -1.66 -6.89
C VAL A 1 -32.36 -1.97 -8.25
N ASP A 2 -31.15 -1.49 -8.55
CA ASP A 2 -30.50 -1.66 -9.85
C ASP A 2 -29.88 -3.08 -9.92
N PRO A 3 -30.21 -3.89 -10.95
CA PRO A 3 -29.68 -5.24 -11.11
C PRO A 3 -28.19 -5.29 -11.46
N ASN A 4 -27.54 -4.15 -11.75
CA ASN A 4 -26.12 -4.06 -12.10
C ASN A 4 -25.22 -3.67 -10.92
N ARG A 5 -25.39 -4.30 -9.76
CA ARG A 5 -24.28 -4.46 -8.80
C ARG A 5 -23.29 -5.50 -9.37
N GLY A 6 -22.78 -5.18 -10.56
CA GLY A 6 -22.02 -6.05 -11.44
C GLY A 6 -20.81 -6.62 -10.72
N LEU A 7 -20.68 -7.94 -10.84
CA LEU A 7 -19.51 -8.77 -10.57
C LEU A 7 -18.28 -7.96 -10.13
N GLN A 8 -17.97 -7.91 -8.82
CA GLN A 8 -16.60 -7.56 -8.41
C GLN A 8 -15.72 -8.75 -8.81
N PRO A 9 -14.85 -8.66 -9.84
CA PRO A 9 -13.81 -9.65 -9.99
C PRO A 9 -12.74 -9.25 -8.97
N LEU A 10 -12.90 -9.68 -7.71
CA LEU A 10 -11.72 -9.84 -6.86
C LEU A 10 -10.86 -10.90 -7.55
N ARG A 11 -9.55 -10.64 -7.68
CA ARG A 11 -8.44 -11.61 -7.51
C ARG A 11 -7.10 -11.22 -8.16
N GLY A 12 -6.85 -9.94 -8.42
CA GLY A 12 -5.48 -9.47 -8.65
C GLY A 12 -4.72 -9.37 -7.33
N SER A 13 -3.48 -9.84 -7.31
CA SER A 13 -2.50 -9.45 -6.30
C SER A 13 -1.40 -8.63 -6.97
N LEU A 14 -0.89 -7.64 -6.25
CA LEU A 14 0.21 -6.82 -6.70
C LEU A 14 1.20 -6.65 -5.56
N ARG A 15 2.47 -6.53 -5.91
CA ARG A 15 3.53 -6.18 -4.98
C ARG A 15 4.20 -4.92 -5.47
N LEU A 16 4.14 -3.87 -4.67
CA LEU A 16 4.90 -2.63 -4.90
C LEU A 16 6.19 -2.68 -4.08
N LEU A 17 7.28 -2.23 -4.68
CA LEU A 17 8.60 -2.16 -4.06
C LEU A 17 9.10 -0.73 -4.11
N CYS A 18 9.42 -0.19 -2.94
CA CYS A 18 10.14 1.05 -2.75
C CYS A 18 11.59 0.76 -2.38
N LYS A 19 12.56 1.38 -3.04
CA LYS A 19 13.99 1.24 -2.70
C LYS A 19 14.60 2.61 -2.51
N ALA A 20 15.24 2.82 -1.36
CA ALA A 20 16.00 4.03 -1.11
C ALA A 20 17.27 4.05 -1.98
N SER A 21 17.64 5.24 -2.43
CA SER A 21 18.91 5.49 -3.13
C SER A 21 19.66 6.58 -2.39
N GLY A 22 20.92 6.32 -2.03
CA GLY A 22 21.76 7.27 -1.28
C GLY A 22 21.48 7.34 0.24
N PHE A 23 20.53 6.56 0.76
CA PHE A 23 20.25 6.43 2.19
C PHE A 23 19.64 5.06 2.53
N SER A 24 19.43 4.79 3.82
CA SER A 24 18.75 3.59 4.31
C SER A 24 17.48 3.95 5.08
N PHE A 25 16.42 3.17 4.90
CA PHE A 25 15.19 3.29 5.68
C PHE A 25 15.34 2.87 7.15
N THR A 26 16.49 2.31 7.57
CA THR A 26 16.67 1.71 8.91
C THR A 26 16.17 2.59 10.05
N ASN A 27 16.43 3.90 10.00
CA ASN A 27 16.09 4.86 11.05
C ASN A 27 14.82 5.68 10.76
N TYR A 28 14.11 5.41 9.66
CA TYR A 28 12.96 6.19 9.24
C TYR A 28 11.70 5.33 9.17
N ALA A 29 10.63 5.83 9.77
CA ALA A 29 9.30 5.34 9.44
C ALA A 29 9.03 5.61 7.97
N THR A 30 8.45 4.63 7.27
CA THR A 30 8.12 4.77 5.85
C THR A 30 6.63 4.52 5.67
N ILE A 31 5.99 5.36 4.86
CA ILE A 31 4.57 5.26 4.59
C ILE A 31 4.34 5.04 3.10
N TRP A 32 3.26 4.34 2.79
CA TRP A 32 2.64 4.34 1.49
C TRP A 32 1.42 5.24 1.52
N VAL A 33 1.35 6.14 0.54
CA VAL A 33 0.17 6.95 0.25
C VAL A 33 -0.30 6.67 -1.17
N ARG A 34 -1.57 6.97 -1.46
CA ARG A 34 -2.10 6.85 -2.81
C ARG A 34 -2.90 8.08 -3.21
N GLU A 35 -2.92 8.37 -4.50
CA GLU A 35 -3.71 9.45 -5.10
C GLU A 35 -4.56 8.87 -6.24
N ALA A 36 -5.88 8.85 -6.03
CA ALA A 36 -6.82 8.49 -7.08
C ALA A 36 -7.13 9.73 -7.95
N PRO A 37 -7.47 9.57 -9.25
CA PRO A 37 -7.78 10.70 -10.12
C PRO A 37 -8.83 11.65 -9.51
N GLY A 38 -8.49 12.93 -9.37
CA GLY A 38 -9.38 13.96 -8.82
C GLY A 38 -9.55 13.92 -7.30
N LYS A 39 -8.78 13.09 -6.58
CA LYS A 39 -8.72 13.07 -5.11
C LYS A 39 -7.35 13.54 -4.62
N GLY A 40 -7.26 13.90 -3.33
CA GLY A 40 -5.98 14.17 -2.68
C GLY A 40 -5.25 12.89 -2.24
N LEU A 41 -4.08 13.07 -1.62
CA LEU A 41 -3.31 11.98 -1.03
C LEU A 41 -4.07 11.30 0.13
N GLU A 42 -4.15 9.98 0.06
CA GLU A 42 -4.74 9.12 1.09
C GLU A 42 -3.67 8.22 1.70
N TYR A 43 -3.63 8.12 3.03
CA TYR A 43 -2.78 7.16 3.73
C TYR A 43 -3.24 5.73 3.46
N VAL A 44 -2.29 4.82 3.18
CA VAL A 44 -2.56 3.40 2.91
C VAL A 44 -2.02 2.52 4.03
N ALA A 45 -0.71 2.57 4.25
CA ALA A 45 -0.02 1.78 5.26
C ALA A 45 1.30 2.44 5.64
N GLY A 46 1.87 2.05 6.77
CA GLY A 46 3.13 2.58 7.27
C GLY A 46 3.81 1.56 8.14
N ILE A 47 5.14 1.62 8.18
CA ILE A 47 5.95 0.74 9.00
C ILE A 47 7.01 1.57 9.71
N ASP A 48 7.04 1.44 11.03
CA ASP A 48 7.99 2.13 11.88
C ASP A 48 9.40 1.53 11.74
N ASN A 49 10.38 2.23 12.29
CA ASN A 49 11.77 1.79 12.31
C ASN A 49 12.00 0.52 13.16
N ASP A 50 11.10 0.19 14.08
CA ASP A 50 11.08 -1.08 14.82
C ASP A 50 10.36 -2.22 14.07
N GLY A 51 9.79 -1.91 12.89
CA GLY A 51 9.06 -2.88 12.06
C GLY A 51 7.58 -3.00 12.37
N TYR A 52 7.01 -2.18 13.27
CA TYR A 52 5.59 -2.25 13.59
C TYR A 52 4.72 -1.68 12.45
N PRO A 53 3.81 -2.47 11.84
CA PRO A 53 2.99 -2.01 10.73
C PRO A 53 1.69 -1.34 11.20
N ARG A 54 1.26 -0.30 10.49
CA ARG A 54 -0.04 0.38 10.66
C ARG A 54 -0.77 0.49 9.33
N TYR A 55 -2.08 0.26 9.33
CA TYR A 55 -2.90 0.19 8.11
C TYR A 55 -4.08 1.16 8.16
N ALA A 56 -4.42 1.75 7.03
CA ALA A 56 -5.70 2.44 6.88
C ALA A 56 -6.86 1.44 7.03
N PRO A 57 -8.01 1.85 7.61
CA PRO A 57 -9.18 0.99 7.73
C PRO A 57 -9.65 0.39 6.41
N SER A 58 -9.50 1.11 5.30
CA SER A 58 -9.92 0.70 3.95
C SER A 58 -9.19 -0.52 3.41
N VAL A 59 -7.95 -0.78 3.87
CA VAL A 59 -7.08 -1.85 3.33
C VAL A 59 -6.75 -2.94 4.34
N LYS A 60 -7.27 -2.82 5.57
CA LYS A 60 -7.01 -3.75 6.66
C LYS A 60 -7.46 -5.17 6.28
N GLY A 61 -6.55 -6.13 6.41
CA GLY A 61 -6.80 -7.54 6.06
C GLY A 61 -6.66 -7.86 4.57
N CYS A 62 -6.51 -6.85 3.70
CA CYS A 62 -6.24 -7.04 2.28
C CYS A 62 -4.78 -6.74 1.95
N PHE A 63 -4.18 -5.71 2.55
CA PHE A 63 -2.81 -5.30 2.26
C PHE A 63 -1.89 -5.62 3.45
N SER A 64 -0.61 -5.87 3.16
CA SER A 64 0.45 -5.95 4.16
C SER A 64 1.65 -5.10 3.75
N ILE A 65 2.29 -4.49 4.74
CA ILE A 65 3.53 -3.71 4.55
C ILE A 65 4.67 -4.44 5.25
N SER A 66 5.83 -4.47 4.61
CA SER A 66 7.06 -5.01 5.19
C SER A 66 8.27 -4.18 4.76
N ARG A 67 9.37 -4.33 5.50
CA ARG A 67 10.63 -3.65 5.21
C ARG A 67 11.81 -4.62 5.28
N ASP A 68 12.81 -4.37 4.46
CA ASP A 68 14.11 -5.01 4.51
C ASP A 68 15.18 -3.92 4.60
N ASN A 69 15.79 -3.81 5.78
CA ASN A 69 16.80 -2.79 6.07
C ASN A 69 18.13 -3.07 5.36
N THR A 70 18.49 -4.34 5.18
CA THR A 70 19.70 -4.76 4.47
C THR A 70 19.63 -4.32 3.00
N GLN A 71 18.45 -4.45 2.39
CA GLN A 71 18.22 -4.01 1.01
C GLN A 71 17.76 -2.56 0.90
N SER A 72 17.48 -1.90 2.04
CA SER A 72 16.85 -0.58 2.12
C SER A 72 15.60 -0.49 1.25
N THR A 73 14.70 -1.46 1.44
CA THR A 73 13.43 -1.53 0.72
C THR A 73 12.22 -1.57 1.63
N VAL A 74 11.10 -1.06 1.14
CA VAL A 74 9.78 -1.20 1.75
C VAL A 74 8.82 -1.76 0.70
N THR A 75 8.10 -2.80 1.07
CA THR A 75 7.18 -3.52 0.19
C THR A 75 5.75 -3.28 0.65
N LEU A 76 4.84 -3.02 -0.30
CA LEU A 76 3.40 -3.11 -0.10
C LEU A 76 2.86 -4.31 -0.88
N GLN A 77 2.46 -5.36 -0.18
CA GLN A 77 1.79 -6.51 -0.75
C GLN A 77 0.28 -6.26 -0.71
N MET A 78 -0.35 -6.23 -1.88
CA MET A 78 -1.77 -5.97 -2.05
C MET A 78 -2.44 -7.26 -2.49
N SER A 79 -3.40 -7.74 -1.71
CA SER A 79 -4.24 -8.87 -2.07
C SER A 79 -5.69 -8.43 -2.17
N SER A 80 -6.51 -9.20 -2.90
CA SER A 80 -7.95 -8.93 -3.01
C SER A 80 -8.26 -7.52 -3.55
N LEU A 81 -7.46 -7.06 -4.53
CA LEU A 81 -7.61 -5.73 -5.15
C LEU A 81 -9.04 -5.49 -5.65
N ARG A 82 -9.52 -4.27 -5.42
CA ARG A 82 -10.83 -3.77 -5.85
C ARG A 82 -10.65 -2.64 -6.86
N ALA A 83 -11.70 -2.31 -7.60
CA ALA A 83 -11.67 -1.16 -8.52
C ALA A 83 -11.27 0.15 -7.81
N ASP A 84 -11.76 0.35 -6.59
CA ASP A 84 -11.46 1.50 -5.73
C ASP A 84 -9.99 1.61 -5.29
N ASP A 85 -9.19 0.55 -5.50
CA ASP A 85 -7.75 0.57 -5.22
C ASP A 85 -6.92 1.14 -6.39
N THR A 86 -7.57 1.50 -7.50
CA THR A 86 -6.93 2.12 -8.67
C THR A 86 -6.50 3.55 -8.35
N ALA A 87 -5.19 3.75 -8.20
CA ALA A 87 -4.57 5.02 -7.83
C ALA A 87 -3.07 4.99 -8.19
N THR A 88 -2.43 6.15 -8.16
CA THR A 88 -0.96 6.22 -8.11
C THR A 88 -0.51 6.00 -6.68
N TYR A 89 0.50 5.14 -6.45
CA TYR A 89 1.02 4.83 -5.13
C TYR A 89 2.42 5.42 -4.96
N TYR A 90 2.65 6.03 -3.80
CA TYR A 90 3.92 6.69 -3.46
C TYR A 90 4.49 6.14 -2.17
N CYS A 91 5.80 5.99 -2.18
CA CYS A 91 6.69 5.92 -1.04
C CYS A 91 7.74 7.04 -1.22
#